data_AF-A0A257CGP5-F1
#
_entry.id   AF-A0A257CGP5-F1
#
_cell.length_a   1.000
_cell.length_b   1.000
_cell.length_c   1.000
_cell.angle_alpha   90.00
_cell.angle_beta   90.00
_cell.angle_gamma   90.00
#
_symmetry.space_group_name_H-M   'P 1'
#
loop_
_entity.id
_entity.type
_entity.pdbx_description
1 polymer ?
#
loop_
_entity_poly.entity_id
_entity_poly.type
_entity_poly.pdbx_seq_one_letter_code
_entity_poly.pdbx_strand_id
1 'polypeptide(L)'
;MSTPWLATGPGRFAKLAGGWLLVAAGVWAGGAMGLALGALGAALLTSLQAPAAPFTPAPAPVAPLPPAEPQSGTRLMAQAVVPVWRNQMDATMVTGETGMATLMVGTTAIADALWTMSEQLEKAAADTGPDASPAQAAQATQWQTDALMLRDLLDQLLTHCQYGDRQTQMIQILATDMDRFTAELPGFATATEDDANQWLARLENSYTTDEQRAQHKGEAVVASSCTVDFF
;
A
#
# COMPACT_ATOMS: atom_id res chain seq x y z
N MET A 1 -23.71 -53.72 -3.69
CA MET A 1 -24.56 -53.16 -2.63
C MET A 1 -23.90 -51.91 -2.10
N SER A 2 -24.67 -50.84 -2.02
CA SER A 2 -24.21 -49.45 -2.00
C SER A 2 -24.52 -48.80 -0.64
N THR A 3 -23.69 -47.82 -0.28
CA THR A 3 -23.98 -46.64 0.59
C THR A 3 -24.16 -46.87 2.12
N PRO A 4 -24.27 -45.81 2.96
CA PRO A 4 -23.33 -44.68 3.22
C PRO A 4 -23.32 -44.22 4.71
N TRP A 5 -22.33 -43.42 5.16
CA TRP A 5 -22.45 -42.29 6.11
C TRP A 5 -21.04 -41.72 6.39
N LEU A 6 -20.67 -40.53 5.88
CA LEU A 6 -20.82 -39.16 6.42
C LEU A 6 -20.05 -38.92 7.73
N ALA A 7 -18.90 -38.23 7.68
CA ALA A 7 -18.76 -36.77 7.58
C ALA A 7 -18.77 -36.06 8.95
N THR A 8 -17.58 -35.72 9.42
CA THR A 8 -17.34 -34.48 10.18
C THR A 8 -16.00 -33.91 9.74
N GLY A 9 -16.04 -33.04 8.73
CA GLY A 9 -14.87 -32.27 8.31
C GLY A 9 -14.53 -31.16 9.33
N PRO A 10 -13.25 -30.76 9.44
CA PRO A 10 -12.74 -29.82 10.44
C PRO A 10 -13.26 -28.36 10.32
N GLY A 11 -14.17 -28.08 9.39
CA GLY A 11 -14.63 -26.73 9.06
C GLY A 11 -15.54 -26.03 10.08
N ARG A 12 -15.74 -26.57 11.29
CA ARG A 12 -16.61 -25.93 12.31
C ARG A 12 -15.86 -25.14 13.37
N PHE A 13 -14.55 -25.32 13.53
CA PHE A 13 -13.76 -24.51 14.50
C PHE A 13 -13.27 -23.17 13.92
N ALA A 14 -13.16 -23.03 12.59
CA ALA A 14 -12.69 -21.80 11.94
C ALA A 14 -13.73 -20.66 11.96
N LYS A 15 -14.99 -20.92 12.34
CA LYS A 15 -16.06 -19.90 12.36
C LYS A 15 -16.14 -19.08 13.66
N LEU A 16 -15.36 -19.41 14.69
CA LEU A 16 -15.37 -18.67 15.95
C LEU A 16 -14.17 -17.72 16.12
N ALA A 17 -13.13 -17.84 15.31
CA ALA A 17 -11.96 -16.96 15.39
C ALA A 17 -12.17 -15.59 14.71
N GLY A 18 -12.99 -15.52 13.65
CA GLY A 18 -13.24 -14.29 12.90
C GLY A 18 -14.15 -13.27 13.61
N GLY A 19 -14.88 -13.69 14.66
CA GLY A 19 -15.81 -12.81 15.39
C GLY A 19 -15.14 -11.91 16.43
N TRP A 20 -13.99 -12.29 16.97
CA TRP A 20 -13.35 -11.55 18.07
C TRP A 20 -12.54 -10.33 17.59
N LEU A 21 -12.03 -10.34 16.36
CA LEU A 21 -11.25 -9.22 15.82
C LEU A 21 -12.09 -8.00 15.43
N LEU A 22 -13.39 -8.15 15.21
CA LEU A 22 -14.30 -7.02 14.93
C LEU A 22 -14.86 -6.35 16.18
N VAL A 23 -14.76 -6.98 17.36
CA VAL A 23 -15.14 -6.34 18.64
C VAL A 23 -13.99 -5.46 19.17
N ALA A 24 -12.73 -5.77 18.86
CA ALA A 24 -11.58 -5.00 19.33
C ALA A 24 -11.43 -3.63 18.64
N ALA A 25 -11.87 -3.47 17.39
CA ALA A 25 -11.82 -2.19 16.68
C ALA A 25 -12.95 -1.22 17.08
N GLY A 26 -14.04 -1.72 17.68
CA GLY A 26 -15.19 -0.89 18.10
C GLY A 26 -15.03 -0.19 19.45
N VAL A 27 -13.97 -0.50 20.22
CA VAL A 27 -13.75 0.06 21.57
C VAL A 27 -12.97 1.40 21.53
N TRP A 28 -12.32 1.73 20.41
CA TRP A 28 -11.51 2.95 20.29
C TRP A 28 -12.25 4.17 19.73
N ALA A 29 -13.56 4.06 19.50
CA ALA A 29 -14.45 5.17 19.20
C ALA A 29 -15.63 5.10 20.18
N GLY A 30 -15.42 5.62 21.39
CA GLY A 30 -16.44 5.64 22.44
C GLY A 30 -17.75 6.26 21.92
N GLY A 31 -18.79 5.45 21.84
CA GLY A 31 -20.15 5.92 21.55
C GLY A 31 -21.03 4.89 20.85
N ALA A 32 -22.34 4.99 21.08
CA ALA A 32 -23.38 4.12 20.52
C ALA A 32 -23.43 4.05 18.97
N MET A 33 -22.57 4.79 18.27
CA MET A 33 -22.47 4.84 16.82
C MET A 33 -21.62 3.71 16.21
N GLY A 34 -20.82 2.99 17.02
CA GLY A 34 -20.04 1.83 16.55
C GLY A 34 -20.87 0.57 16.24
N LEU A 35 -22.07 0.45 16.81
CA LEU A 35 -22.94 -0.72 16.59
C LEU A 35 -23.77 -0.64 15.30
N ALA A 36 -23.96 0.56 14.72
CA ALA A 36 -24.73 0.72 13.48
C ALA A 36 -23.93 0.36 12.21
N LEU A 37 -22.61 0.59 12.21
CA LEU A 37 -21.74 0.28 11.06
C LEU A 37 -21.45 -1.22 10.90
N GLY A 38 -21.49 -1.99 11.99
CA GLY A 38 -21.35 -3.45 11.93
C GLY A 38 -22.53 -4.16 11.26
N ALA A 39 -23.75 -3.63 11.37
CA ALA A 39 -24.95 -4.23 10.78
C ALA A 39 -25.10 -3.94 9.27
N LEU A 40 -24.61 -2.78 8.79
CA LEU A 40 -24.65 -2.40 7.37
C LEU A 40 -23.61 -3.15 6.52
N GLY A 41 -22.45 -3.50 7.09
CA GLY A 41 -21.41 -4.28 6.40
C GLY A 41 -21.81 -5.72 6.08
N ALA A 42 -22.61 -6.36 6.96
CA ALA A 42 -23.06 -7.73 6.76
C ALA A 42 -24.17 -7.85 5.70
N ALA A 43 -25.00 -6.81 5.53
CA ALA A 43 -26.07 -6.81 4.53
C ALA A 43 -25.55 -6.58 3.09
N LEU A 44 -24.49 -5.77 2.93
CA LEU A 44 -23.92 -5.45 1.61
C LEU A 44 -23.13 -6.61 0.99
N LEU A 45 -22.57 -7.50 1.82
CA LEU A 45 -21.87 -8.72 1.38
C LEU A 45 -22.82 -9.84 0.92
N THR A 46 -24.10 -9.80 1.31
CA THR A 46 -25.09 -10.78 0.84
C THR A 46 -25.77 -10.38 -0.49
N SER A 47 -25.69 -9.12 -0.91
CA SER A 47 -26.38 -8.63 -2.12
C SER A 47 -25.55 -8.67 -3.41
N LEU A 48 -24.28 -9.11 -3.37
CA LEU A 48 -23.41 -9.24 -4.54
C LEU A 48 -23.40 -10.65 -5.17
N GLN A 49 -24.36 -11.51 -4.82
CA GLN A 49 -24.57 -12.77 -5.54
C GLN A 49 -25.30 -12.49 -6.85
N ALA A 50 -24.53 -12.29 -7.93
CA ALA A 50 -25.06 -12.28 -9.28
C ALA A 50 -25.63 -13.67 -9.64
N PRO A 51 -26.79 -13.76 -10.32
CA PRO A 51 -27.29 -15.03 -10.82
C PRO A 51 -26.34 -15.57 -11.89
N ALA A 52 -25.96 -16.85 -11.76
CA ALA A 52 -25.18 -17.55 -12.77
C ALA A 52 -25.92 -17.50 -14.11
N ALA A 53 -25.30 -16.87 -15.13
CA ALA A 53 -25.81 -16.89 -16.48
C ALA A 53 -25.82 -18.34 -17.00
N PRO A 54 -26.85 -18.75 -17.78
CA PRO A 54 -26.86 -20.05 -18.42
C PRO A 54 -25.69 -20.14 -19.41
N PHE A 55 -24.88 -21.18 -19.23
CA PHE A 55 -23.72 -21.49 -20.04
C PHE A 55 -24.14 -21.73 -21.50
N THR A 56 -23.68 -20.89 -22.42
CA THR A 56 -23.77 -21.15 -23.86
C THR A 56 -22.80 -22.29 -24.19
N PRO A 57 -23.23 -23.40 -24.83
CA PRO A 57 -22.29 -24.45 -25.22
C PRO A 57 -21.32 -23.92 -26.28
N ALA A 58 -20.03 -24.05 -25.99
CA ALA A 58 -18.91 -23.68 -26.86
C ALA A 58 -18.84 -24.59 -28.12
N PRO A 59 -18.25 -24.10 -29.22
CA PRO A 59 -18.19 -24.78 -30.51
C PRO A 59 -17.32 -26.07 -30.49
N ALA A 60 -17.45 -26.85 -31.56
CA ALA A 60 -16.89 -28.19 -31.80
C ALA A 60 -15.43 -28.42 -31.33
N PRO A 61 -15.07 -29.66 -30.97
CA PRO A 61 -13.80 -29.97 -30.32
C PRO A 61 -12.60 -29.65 -31.22
N VAL A 62 -11.77 -28.73 -30.74
CA VAL A 62 -10.39 -28.56 -31.20
C VAL A 62 -9.62 -29.84 -30.87
N ALA A 63 -8.79 -30.32 -31.80
CA ALA A 63 -7.99 -31.52 -31.64
C ALA A 63 -7.24 -31.53 -30.29
N PRO A 64 -7.01 -32.71 -29.66
CA PRO A 64 -6.36 -32.76 -28.36
C PRO A 64 -4.94 -32.20 -28.47
N LEU A 65 -4.68 -31.08 -27.80
CA LEU A 65 -3.31 -30.70 -27.50
C LEU A 65 -2.67 -31.86 -26.70
N PRO A 66 -1.39 -32.18 -26.94
CA PRO A 66 -0.68 -33.16 -26.13
C PRO A 66 -0.78 -32.75 -24.65
N PRO A 67 -0.88 -33.71 -23.72
CA PRO A 67 -0.99 -33.40 -22.30
C PRO A 67 0.25 -32.60 -21.89
N ALA A 68 0.04 -31.33 -21.54
CA ALA A 68 1.05 -30.56 -20.85
C ALA A 68 1.45 -31.37 -19.60
N GLU A 69 2.75 -31.65 -19.46
CA GLU A 69 3.29 -32.25 -18.24
C GLU A 69 2.67 -31.51 -17.04
N PRO A 70 2.02 -32.18 -16.08
CA PRO A 70 1.18 -31.55 -15.05
C PRO A 70 1.90 -30.55 -14.13
N GLN A 71 3.22 -30.39 -14.28
CA GLN A 71 4.04 -29.39 -13.58
C GLN A 71 4.46 -28.20 -14.46
N SER A 72 4.12 -28.21 -15.75
CA SER A 72 4.47 -27.17 -16.71
C SER A 72 3.72 -25.87 -16.43
N GLY A 73 2.41 -25.94 -16.16
CA GLY A 73 1.59 -24.76 -15.88
C GLY A 73 1.96 -24.06 -14.57
N THR A 74 2.17 -24.82 -13.48
CA THR A 74 2.59 -24.26 -12.20
C THR A 74 3.95 -23.57 -12.30
N ARG A 75 4.89 -24.18 -13.04
CA ARG A 75 6.19 -23.56 -13.31
C ARG A 75 6.04 -22.28 -14.13
N LEU A 76 5.19 -22.27 -15.15
CA LEU A 76 4.91 -21.10 -15.96
C LEU A 76 4.35 -19.95 -15.10
N MET A 77 3.35 -20.22 -14.26
CA MET A 77 2.78 -19.24 -13.34
C MET A 77 3.85 -18.66 -12.40
N ALA A 78 4.68 -19.52 -11.81
CA ALA A 78 5.75 -19.06 -10.93
C ALA A 78 6.81 -18.24 -11.68
N GLN A 79 7.18 -18.63 -12.90
CA GLN A 79 8.14 -17.89 -13.73
C GLN A 79 7.63 -16.53 -14.16
N ALA A 80 6.32 -16.37 -14.37
CA ALA A 80 5.71 -15.10 -14.73
C ALA A 80 5.54 -14.17 -13.52
N VAL A 81 5.05 -14.69 -12.39
CA VAL A 81 4.60 -13.87 -11.26
C VAL A 81 5.71 -13.53 -10.26
N VAL A 82 6.60 -14.50 -9.95
CA VAL A 82 7.66 -14.30 -8.94
C VAL A 82 8.61 -13.14 -9.28
N PRO A 83 9.03 -12.91 -10.53
CA PRO A 83 9.86 -11.75 -10.86
C PRO A 83 9.18 -10.41 -10.55
N VAL A 84 7.87 -10.30 -10.81
CA VAL A 84 7.09 -9.08 -10.53
C VAL A 84 7.04 -8.81 -9.03
N TRP A 85 6.79 -9.84 -8.22
CA TRP A 85 6.83 -9.73 -6.76
C TRP A 85 8.20 -9.31 -6.24
N ARG A 86 9.28 -9.89 -6.78
CA ARG A 86 10.64 -9.51 -6.41
C ARG A 86 10.90 -8.04 -6.70
N ASN A 87 10.59 -7.58 -7.91
CA ASN A 87 10.78 -6.19 -8.30
C ASN A 87 10.03 -5.22 -7.37
N GLN A 88 8.80 -5.57 -6.99
CA GLN A 88 7.98 -4.75 -6.08
C GLN A 88 8.55 -4.76 -4.65
N MET A 89 8.99 -5.92 -4.15
CA MET A 89 9.63 -6.02 -2.85
C MET A 89 10.93 -5.22 -2.80
N ASP A 90 11.77 -5.32 -3.83
CA ASP A 90 13.02 -4.56 -3.96
C ASP A 90 12.73 -3.04 -4.00
N ALA A 91 11.75 -2.62 -4.79
CA ALA A 91 11.33 -1.22 -4.86
C ALA A 91 10.80 -0.72 -3.49
N THR A 92 10.03 -1.54 -2.78
CA THR A 92 9.54 -1.23 -1.43
C THR A 92 10.70 -1.05 -0.46
N MET A 93 11.67 -1.95 -0.48
CA MET A 93 12.83 -1.91 0.43
C MET A 93 13.69 -0.67 0.18
N VAL A 94 14.04 -0.38 -1.08
CA VAL A 94 14.83 0.80 -1.45
C VAL A 94 14.11 2.09 -1.02
N THR A 95 12.80 2.17 -1.26
CA THR A 95 12.00 3.33 -0.84
C THR A 95 11.93 3.44 0.68
N GLY A 96 11.83 2.31 1.40
CA GLY A 96 11.81 2.27 2.86
C GLY A 96 13.12 2.76 3.48
N GLU A 97 14.26 2.27 2.96
CA GLU A 97 15.60 2.70 3.38
C GLU A 97 15.81 4.20 3.15
N THR A 98 15.43 4.68 1.95
CA THR A 98 15.52 6.09 1.59
C THR A 98 14.65 6.95 2.49
N GLY A 99 13.40 6.53 2.72
CA GLY A 99 12.45 7.27 3.55
C GLY A 99 12.93 7.40 4.99
N MET A 100 13.44 6.32 5.59
CA MET A 100 13.99 6.35 6.94
C MET A 100 15.21 7.27 7.04
N ALA A 101 16.12 7.22 6.06
CA ALA A 101 17.26 8.12 6.02
C ALA A 101 16.82 9.59 5.96
N THR A 102 15.82 9.92 5.13
CA THR A 102 15.28 11.28 5.07
C THR A 102 14.64 11.71 6.39
N LEU A 103 13.87 10.84 7.06
CA LEU A 103 13.26 11.17 8.35
C LEU A 103 14.33 11.47 9.42
N MET A 104 15.41 10.69 9.48
CA MET A 104 16.51 10.92 10.42
C MET A 104 17.25 12.23 10.15
N VAL A 105 17.56 12.50 8.88
CA VAL A 105 18.22 13.75 8.46
C VAL A 105 17.31 14.96 8.73
N GLY A 106 16.04 14.88 8.34
CA GLY A 106 15.07 15.96 8.53
C GLY A 106 14.78 16.26 10.00
N THR A 107 14.69 15.24 10.86
CA THR A 107 14.50 15.45 12.31
C THR A 107 15.69 16.19 12.91
N THR A 108 16.91 15.83 12.49
CA THR A 108 18.14 16.51 12.95
C THR A 108 18.17 17.96 12.45
N ALA A 109 17.86 18.18 11.18
CA ALA A 109 17.80 19.52 10.60
C ALA A 109 16.76 20.43 11.30
N ILE A 110 15.61 19.88 11.67
CA ILE A 110 14.59 20.62 12.44
C ILE A 110 15.09 20.95 13.84
N ALA A 111 15.74 20.00 14.53
CA ALA A 111 16.30 20.25 15.85
C ALA A 111 17.33 21.40 15.80
N ASP A 112 18.21 21.40 14.80
CA ASP A 112 19.20 22.47 14.59
C ASP A 112 18.54 23.82 14.25
N ALA A 113 17.50 23.82 13.41
CA ALA A 113 16.74 25.02 13.07
C ALA A 113 16.03 25.61 14.30
N LEU A 114 15.40 24.77 15.13
CA LEU A 114 14.74 25.20 16.36
C LEU A 114 15.74 25.72 17.39
N TRP A 115 16.90 25.07 17.53
CA TRP A 115 17.99 25.54 18.40
C TRP A 115 18.45 26.93 17.96
N THR A 116 18.76 27.09 16.68
CA THR A 116 19.18 28.36 16.08
C THR A 116 18.14 29.45 16.30
N MET A 117 16.86 29.14 16.11
CA MET A 117 15.77 30.09 16.35
C MET A 117 15.68 30.49 17.84
N SER A 118 15.90 29.55 18.77
CA SER A 118 15.88 29.83 20.21
C SER A 118 17.03 30.76 20.64
N GLU A 119 18.25 30.53 20.17
CA GLU A 119 19.40 31.41 20.42
C GLU A 119 19.16 32.82 19.86
N GLN A 120 18.55 32.90 18.67
CA GLN A 120 18.23 34.18 18.05
C GLN A 120 17.14 34.95 18.80
N LEU A 121 16.14 34.26 19.37
CA LEU A 121 15.10 34.87 20.21
C LEU A 121 15.70 35.41 21.52
N GLU A 122 16.59 34.66 22.17
CA GLU A 122 17.26 35.10 23.38
C GLU A 122 18.11 36.35 23.13
N LYS A 123 18.85 36.36 22.01
CA LYS A 123 19.66 37.51 21.60
C LYS A 123 18.82 38.74 21.27
N ALA A 124 17.71 38.58 20.54
CA ALA A 124 16.83 39.71 20.22
C ALA A 124 16.09 40.26 21.43
N ALA A 125 15.74 39.41 22.41
CA ALA A 125 15.17 39.85 23.68
C ALA A 125 16.14 40.75 24.46
N ALA A 126 17.45 40.46 24.39
CA ALA A 126 18.48 41.28 25.02
C ALA A 126 18.69 42.66 24.34
N ASP A 127 18.35 42.80 23.06
CA ASP A 127 18.61 43.99 22.24
C ASP A 127 17.39 44.94 22.09
N THR A 128 16.37 44.83 22.96
CA THR A 128 15.15 45.66 22.95
C THR A 128 15.39 47.10 23.46
N GLY A 129 16.14 47.89 22.70
CA GLY A 129 16.19 49.36 22.81
C GLY A 129 15.14 50.05 21.92
N PRO A 130 14.76 51.31 22.21
CA PRO A 130 13.67 52.02 21.53
C PRO A 130 13.92 52.41 20.06
N ASP A 131 15.13 52.23 19.53
CA ASP A 131 15.48 52.59 18.16
C ASP A 131 15.74 51.34 17.31
N ALA A 132 14.88 51.12 16.31
CA ALA A 132 15.03 50.03 15.35
C ALA A 132 16.25 50.26 14.45
N SER A 133 17.39 49.68 14.82
CA SER A 133 18.62 49.81 14.04
C SER A 133 18.57 48.95 12.76
N PRO A 134 19.36 49.27 11.72
CA PRO A 134 19.50 48.44 10.53
C PRO A 134 19.87 46.97 10.84
N ALA A 135 20.51 46.71 11.98
CA ALA A 135 20.84 45.38 12.45
C ALA A 135 19.58 44.57 12.84
N GLN A 136 18.57 45.20 13.45
CA GLN A 136 17.30 44.55 13.79
C GLN A 136 16.46 44.23 12.54
N ALA A 137 16.50 45.07 11.51
CA ALA A 137 15.85 44.77 10.22
C ALA A 137 16.52 43.58 9.49
N ALA A 138 17.85 43.50 9.53
CA ALA A 138 18.59 42.35 9.00
C ALA A 138 18.27 41.06 9.80
N GLN A 139 18.16 41.15 11.12
CA GLN A 139 17.78 40.04 11.99
C GLN A 139 16.35 39.55 11.72
N ALA A 140 15.38 40.45 11.57
CA ALA A 140 14.01 40.10 11.20
C ALA A 140 13.93 39.40 9.83
N THR A 141 14.78 39.80 8.88
CA THR A 141 14.89 39.13 7.57
C THR A 141 15.45 37.72 7.72
N GLN A 142 16.50 37.54 8.53
CA GLN A 142 17.06 36.20 8.82
C GLN A 142 16.00 35.28 9.44
N TRP A 143 15.17 35.78 10.36
CA TRP A 143 14.08 34.99 10.97
C TRP A 143 13.06 34.50 9.96
N GLN A 144 12.71 35.35 8.98
CA GLN A 144 11.80 34.95 7.92
C GLN A 144 12.41 33.83 7.08
N THR A 145 13.70 33.91 6.77
CA THR A 145 14.42 32.86 6.05
C THR A 145 14.45 31.54 6.83
N ASP A 146 14.82 31.59 8.11
CA ASP A 146 14.91 30.39 8.97
C ASP A 146 13.53 29.73 9.16
N ALA A 147 12.47 30.53 9.32
CA ALA A 147 11.11 30.03 9.43
C ALA A 147 10.60 29.38 8.13
N LEU A 148 10.97 29.92 6.97
CA LEU A 148 10.64 29.32 5.67
C LEU A 148 11.38 28.01 5.46
N MET A 149 12.65 27.93 5.87
CA MET A 149 13.43 26.68 5.81
C MET A 149 12.83 25.60 6.72
N LEU A 150 12.46 25.95 7.95
CA LEU A 150 11.79 25.03 8.87
C LEU A 150 10.47 24.51 8.30
N ARG A 151 9.68 25.38 7.67
CA ARG A 151 8.44 25.00 7.01
C ARG A 151 8.69 23.99 5.89
N ASP A 152 9.67 24.25 5.03
CA ASP A 152 10.01 23.34 3.93
C ASP A 152 10.45 21.97 4.46
N LEU A 153 11.28 21.92 5.51
CA LEU A 153 11.67 20.67 6.17
C LEU A 153 10.47 19.88 6.73
N LEU A 154 9.51 20.58 7.35
CA LEU A 154 8.28 19.96 7.84
C LEU A 154 7.41 19.41 6.71
N ASP A 155 7.25 20.17 5.63
CA ASP A 155 6.50 19.73 4.45
C ASP A 155 7.15 18.49 3.81
N GLN A 156 8.49 18.46 3.74
CA GLN A 156 9.25 17.28 3.29
C GLN A 156 9.02 16.07 4.21
N LEU A 157 9.09 16.23 5.54
CA LEU A 157 8.85 15.13 6.47
C LEU A 157 7.42 14.58 6.38
N LEU A 158 6.42 15.46 6.27
CA LEU A 158 5.02 15.04 6.11
C LEU A 158 4.80 14.24 4.84
N THR A 159 5.43 14.67 3.74
CA THR A 159 5.42 13.92 2.46
C THR A 159 6.04 12.53 2.64
N HIS A 160 7.14 12.43 3.40
CA HIS A 160 7.78 11.15 3.70
C HIS A 160 6.94 10.21 4.57
N CYS A 161 6.17 10.76 5.52
CA CYS A 161 5.21 9.96 6.28
C CYS A 161 4.10 9.36 5.38
N GLN A 162 3.64 10.11 4.38
CA GLN A 162 2.64 9.61 3.42
C GLN A 162 3.20 8.49 2.52
N TYR A 163 4.49 8.54 2.19
CA TYR A 163 5.14 7.41 1.50
C TYR A 163 5.13 6.14 2.34
N GLY A 164 5.24 6.23 3.67
CA GLY A 164 5.16 5.07 4.57
C GLY A 164 3.80 4.36 4.54
N ASP A 165 2.70 5.12 4.46
CA ASP A 165 1.36 4.55 4.29
C ASP A 165 1.26 3.79 2.95
N ARG A 166 1.75 4.41 1.87
CA ARG A 166 1.77 3.79 0.54
C ARG A 166 2.63 2.53 0.47
N GLN A 167 3.75 2.48 1.19
CA GLN A 167 4.57 1.28 1.31
C GLN A 167 3.82 0.15 2.02
N THR A 168 3.15 0.49 3.13
CA THR A 168 2.32 -0.47 3.88
C THR A 168 1.24 -1.05 2.98
N GLN A 169 0.58 -0.22 2.17
CA GLN A 169 -0.42 -0.66 1.20
C GLN A 169 0.17 -1.63 0.17
N MET A 170 1.35 -1.33 -0.38
CA MET A 170 2.01 -2.19 -1.39
C MET A 170 2.38 -3.57 -0.81
N ILE A 171 2.90 -3.61 0.41
CA ILE A 171 3.21 -4.88 1.10
C ILE A 171 1.93 -5.69 1.32
N GLN A 172 0.83 -5.04 1.72
CA GLN A 172 -0.46 -5.71 1.91
C GLN A 172 -1.03 -6.28 0.61
N ILE A 173 -0.94 -5.54 -0.50
CA ILE A 173 -1.32 -6.02 -1.83
C ILE A 173 -0.50 -7.26 -2.19
N LEU A 174 0.82 -7.19 -2.03
CA LEU A 174 1.74 -8.28 -2.37
C LEU A 174 1.48 -9.54 -1.52
N ALA A 175 1.32 -9.37 -0.21
CA ALA A 175 1.00 -10.47 0.71
C ALA A 175 -0.33 -11.14 0.34
N THR A 176 -1.36 -10.34 0.04
CA THR A 176 -2.66 -10.84 -0.40
C THR A 176 -2.56 -11.59 -1.73
N ASP A 177 -1.71 -11.13 -2.66
CA ASP A 177 -1.47 -11.79 -3.93
C ASP A 177 -0.75 -13.13 -3.76
N MET A 178 0.26 -13.19 -2.87
CA MET A 178 0.98 -14.42 -2.53
C MET A 178 0.07 -15.46 -1.84
N ASP A 179 -0.82 -15.03 -0.95
CA ASP A 179 -1.82 -15.88 -0.33
C ASP A 179 -2.79 -16.45 -1.37
N ARG A 180 -3.27 -15.59 -2.29
CA ARG A 180 -4.11 -16.03 -3.42
C ARG A 180 -3.37 -17.04 -4.29
N PHE A 181 -2.11 -16.79 -4.62
CA PHE A 181 -1.30 -17.67 -5.45
C PHE A 181 -1.15 -19.05 -4.82
N THR A 182 -0.91 -19.09 -3.51
CA THR A 182 -0.78 -20.33 -2.75
C THR A 182 -2.11 -21.09 -2.71
N ALA A 183 -3.23 -20.39 -2.56
CA ALA A 183 -4.57 -21.00 -2.55
C ALA A 183 -4.95 -21.58 -3.93
N GLU A 184 -4.58 -20.92 -5.02
CA GLU A 184 -4.88 -21.35 -6.39
C GLU A 184 -3.82 -22.34 -6.96
N LEU A 185 -2.70 -22.54 -6.26
CA LEU A 185 -1.59 -23.41 -6.68
C LEU A 185 -1.99 -24.81 -7.15
N PRO A 186 -2.94 -25.53 -6.51
CA PRO A 186 -3.39 -26.84 -6.97
C PRO A 186 -4.07 -26.79 -8.36
N GLY A 187 -4.64 -25.65 -8.74
CA GLY A 187 -5.31 -25.44 -10.03
C GLY A 187 -4.36 -25.09 -11.18
N PHE A 188 -3.10 -24.74 -10.90
CA PHE A 188 -2.18 -24.26 -11.94
C PHE A 188 -1.52 -25.36 -12.77
N ALA A 189 -1.80 -26.64 -12.52
CA ALA A 189 -1.20 -27.75 -13.27
C ALA A 189 -1.34 -27.60 -14.80
N THR A 190 -2.48 -27.04 -15.23
CA THR A 190 -2.82 -26.79 -16.64
C THR A 190 -2.84 -25.31 -17.01
N ALA A 191 -2.26 -24.43 -16.19
CA ALA A 191 -2.23 -23.00 -16.45
C ALA A 191 -1.45 -22.68 -17.74
N THR A 192 -1.97 -21.70 -18.47
CA THR A 192 -1.46 -21.20 -19.73
C THR A 192 -0.83 -19.82 -19.56
N GLU A 193 -0.18 -19.31 -20.60
CA GLU A 193 0.30 -17.92 -20.63
C GLU A 193 -0.83 -16.89 -20.45
N ASP A 194 -2.03 -17.19 -20.95
CA ASP A 194 -3.19 -16.31 -20.78
C ASP A 194 -3.61 -16.24 -19.31
N ASP A 195 -3.58 -17.35 -18.58
CA ASP A 195 -3.86 -17.38 -17.13
C ASP A 195 -2.84 -16.54 -16.35
N ALA A 196 -1.57 -16.60 -16.72
CA ALA A 196 -0.52 -15.78 -16.13
C ALA A 196 -0.73 -14.29 -16.41
N ASN A 197 -1.08 -13.93 -17.65
CA ASN A 197 -1.38 -12.56 -18.04
C ASN A 197 -2.61 -12.02 -17.30
N GLN A 198 -3.67 -12.83 -17.16
CA GLN A 198 -4.85 -12.47 -16.38
C GLN A 198 -4.51 -12.32 -14.88
N TRP A 199 -3.60 -13.13 -14.35
CA TRP A 199 -3.10 -12.96 -12.97
C TRP A 199 -2.41 -11.62 -12.78
N LEU A 200 -1.45 -11.30 -13.66
CA LEU A 200 -0.69 -10.06 -13.59
C LEU A 200 -1.58 -8.84 -13.82
N ALA A 201 -2.54 -8.90 -14.74
CA ALA A 201 -3.52 -7.84 -14.95
C ALA A 201 -4.38 -7.60 -13.70
N ARG A 202 -4.80 -8.66 -13.00
CA ARG A 202 -5.52 -8.53 -11.72
C ARG A 202 -4.64 -7.87 -10.65
N LEU A 203 -3.36 -8.26 -10.57
CA LEU A 203 -2.39 -7.63 -9.67
C LEU A 203 -2.19 -6.14 -10.02
N GLU A 204 -2.02 -5.78 -11.29
CA GLU A 204 -1.90 -4.39 -11.74
C GLU A 204 -3.13 -3.56 -11.36
N ASN A 205 -4.33 -4.12 -11.50
CA ASN A 205 -5.59 -3.46 -11.15
C ASN A 205 -5.77 -3.24 -9.64
N SER A 206 -5.00 -3.94 -8.79
CA SER A 206 -5.02 -3.70 -7.34
C SER A 206 -4.23 -2.45 -6.93
N TYR A 207 -3.43 -1.90 -7.86
CA TYR A 207 -2.69 -0.66 -7.63
C TYR A 207 -3.54 0.58 -7.84
N THR A 208 -3.42 1.51 -6.89
CA THR A 208 -4.20 2.74 -6.85
C THR A 208 -3.51 3.89 -7.59
N THR A 209 -2.19 3.80 -7.79
CA THR A 209 -1.36 4.90 -8.30
C THR A 209 -0.61 4.54 -9.59
N ASP A 210 -0.36 5.52 -10.45
CA ASP A 210 0.36 5.33 -11.72
C ASP A 210 1.79 4.85 -11.52
N GLU A 211 2.44 5.35 -10.48
CA GLU A 211 3.81 4.94 -10.16
C GLU A 211 3.88 3.48 -9.67
N GLN A 212 2.88 2.97 -8.95
CA GLN A 212 2.82 1.53 -8.64
C GLN A 212 2.64 0.68 -9.91
N ARG A 213 1.86 1.18 -10.88
CA ARG A 213 1.68 0.50 -12.18
C ARG A 213 2.95 0.54 -13.04
N ALA A 214 3.68 1.65 -13.05
CA ALA A 214 4.97 1.75 -13.73
C ALA A 214 6.00 0.79 -13.11
N GLN A 215 6.06 0.73 -11.77
CA GLN A 215 6.90 -0.23 -11.05
C GLN A 215 6.50 -1.69 -11.33
N HIS A 216 5.20 -2.01 -11.46
CA HIS A 216 4.72 -3.33 -11.88
C HIS A 216 5.33 -3.75 -13.23
N LYS A 217 5.40 -2.82 -14.19
CA LYS A 217 5.92 -3.06 -15.55
C LYS A 217 7.45 -3.10 -15.62
N GLY A 218 8.13 -2.82 -14.50
CA GLY A 218 9.57 -2.64 -14.48
C GLY A 218 10.03 -1.37 -15.19
N GLU A 219 9.11 -0.42 -15.42
CA GLU A 219 9.44 0.90 -15.95
C GLU A 219 10.04 1.72 -14.81
N ALA A 220 11.26 2.22 -15.00
CA ALA A 220 11.89 3.13 -14.06
C ALA A 220 11.01 4.36 -13.92
N VAL A 221 10.48 4.60 -12.73
CA VAL A 221 9.70 5.80 -12.49
C VAL A 221 10.67 6.97 -12.47
N VAL A 222 10.71 7.69 -13.59
CA VAL A 222 11.28 9.03 -13.61
C VAL A 222 10.39 9.83 -12.66
N ALA A 223 10.95 10.18 -11.49
CA ALA A 223 10.32 11.04 -10.52
C ALA A 223 9.80 12.28 -11.26
N SER A 224 8.51 12.27 -11.58
CA SER A 224 7.86 13.43 -12.13
C SER A 224 7.74 14.38 -10.97
N SER A 225 8.67 15.33 -10.90
CA SER A 225 8.47 16.54 -10.13
C SER A 225 7.09 17.06 -10.52
N CYS A 226 6.11 16.92 -9.62
CA CYS A 226 4.82 17.59 -9.74
C CYS A 226 5.13 19.09 -9.73
N THR A 227 5.40 19.63 -10.92
CA THR A 227 5.32 21.06 -11.18
C THR A 227 3.87 21.43 -10.92
N VAL A 228 3.62 21.97 -9.74
CA VAL A 228 2.35 22.60 -9.41
C VAL A 228 2.28 23.86 -10.25
N ASP A 229 1.54 23.82 -11.35
CA ASP A 229 1.12 25.03 -12.06
C ASP A 229 0.07 25.73 -11.18
N PHE A 230 0.49 26.78 -10.50
CA PHE A 230 -0.43 27.72 -9.86
C PHE A 230 -1.03 28.61 -10.95
N PHE A 231 -2.34 28.47 -11.16
CA PHE A 231 -3.16 29.46 -11.85
C PHE A 231 -3.55 30.59 -10.89
#